data_AF-G1UH30-F1
#
_entry.id   AF-G1UH30-F1
#
_cell.length_a   1.000
_cell.length_b   1.000
_cell.length_c   1.000
_cell.angle_alpha   90.00
_cell.angle_beta   90.00
_cell.angle_gamma   90.00
#
_symmetry.space_group_name_H-M   'P 1'
#
loop_
_entity.id
_entity.type
_entity.pdbx_description
1 polymer ?
#
loop_
_entity_poly.entity_id
_entity_poly.type
_entity_poly.pdbx_seq_one_letter_code
_entity_poly.pdbx_strand_id
1 'polypeptide(L)'
;MSKNGLEEPSGSQPTPKETTPLITKGGENGNGGGKNGGLSVGQTSMLIAGEMAGSGVLALPRALVRTGWIGVPIIILMCLVAAFSGKRLGDCWTILEERNPQLRSRKRNPYAIIADQTLGKTWSVVVSMAIIVTLFGASVVYLLMAAQIIEQLLLTLIPTLTICTWSWSEP
;
A
#
# COMPACT_ATOMS: atom_id res chain seq x y z
N MET A 1 -44.72 -22.05 -19.29
CA MET A 1 -44.07 -23.37 -19.36
C MET A 1 -42.87 -23.35 -18.41
N SER A 2 -43.03 -23.98 -17.25
CA SER A 2 -41.97 -24.56 -16.42
C SER A 2 -40.91 -25.29 -17.30
N LYS A 3 -39.61 -25.38 -16.99
CA LYS A 3 -38.97 -25.70 -15.70
C LYS A 3 -37.43 -25.76 -15.86
N ASN A 4 -36.72 -25.49 -14.74
CA ASN A 4 -35.39 -26.01 -14.33
C ASN A 4 -34.12 -25.47 -15.01
N GLY A 5 -33.02 -25.19 -14.31
CA GLY A 5 -32.65 -25.50 -12.92
C GLY A 5 -31.13 -25.71 -12.84
N LEU A 6 -30.52 -25.31 -11.73
CA LEU A 6 -29.23 -25.77 -11.15
C LEU A 6 -28.81 -24.70 -10.11
N GLU A 7 -29.41 -24.71 -8.92
CA GLU A 7 -28.98 -25.49 -7.74
C GLU A 7 -28.24 -24.58 -6.73
N GLU A 8 -28.99 -24.21 -5.68
CA GLU A 8 -28.49 -24.19 -4.31
C GLU A 8 -28.12 -25.63 -3.89
N PRO A 9 -27.24 -25.81 -2.89
CA PRO A 9 -27.85 -26.18 -1.61
C PRO A 9 -27.19 -25.54 -0.39
N SER A 10 -28.02 -25.48 0.67
CA SER A 10 -27.64 -25.50 2.08
C SER A 10 -27.14 -24.15 2.63
N GLY A 11 -27.91 -23.40 3.41
CA GLY A 11 -28.77 -23.88 4.49
C GLY A 11 -28.15 -23.47 5.82
N SER A 12 -28.49 -22.26 6.31
CA SER A 12 -28.51 -21.86 7.72
C SER A 12 -28.74 -20.34 7.84
N GLN A 13 -30.00 -19.95 7.95
CA GLN A 13 -30.39 -18.89 8.89
C GLN A 13 -30.59 -19.61 10.24
N PRO A 14 -30.12 -19.08 11.38
CA PRO A 14 -30.75 -17.90 11.95
C PRO A 14 -29.80 -16.97 12.74
N THR A 15 -30.05 -15.65 12.71
CA THR A 15 -30.34 -14.79 13.90
C THR A 15 -29.96 -13.32 13.69
N PRO A 16 -30.80 -12.39 14.15
CA PRO A 16 -30.76 -10.97 13.82
C PRO A 16 -29.78 -10.20 14.71
N LYS A 17 -29.02 -9.28 14.11
CA LYS A 17 -28.25 -8.23 14.83
C LYS A 17 -28.17 -6.99 13.93
N GLU A 18 -29.30 -6.32 13.69
CA GLU A 18 -29.25 -4.87 13.49
C GLU A 18 -28.68 -4.25 14.77
N THR A 19 -27.71 -3.35 14.64
CA THR A 19 -27.65 -2.02 15.27
C THR A 19 -26.22 -1.49 15.06
N THR A 20 -26.01 -0.78 13.96
CA THR A 20 -24.93 0.22 13.84
C THR A 20 -25.32 1.39 14.74
N PRO A 21 -24.43 1.93 15.60
CA PRO A 21 -23.59 3.08 15.18
C PRO A 21 -22.22 3.10 15.92
N LEU A 22 -21.11 3.63 15.42
CA LEU A 22 -20.77 5.05 15.34
C LEU A 22 -19.31 5.15 14.82
N ILE A 23 -19.10 6.07 13.89
CA ILE A 23 -17.94 6.98 13.78
C ILE A 23 -16.73 6.59 14.68
N THR A 24 -15.64 6.11 14.07
CA THR A 24 -14.30 6.37 14.61
C THR A 24 -13.98 7.82 14.29
N LYS A 25 -14.35 8.71 15.22
CA LYS A 25 -13.86 10.09 15.27
C LYS A 25 -12.39 10.01 15.66
N GLY A 26 -11.54 10.65 14.86
CA GLY A 26 -10.09 10.62 15.06
C GLY A 26 -9.63 11.05 16.45
N GLY A 27 -8.45 10.55 16.82
CA GLY A 27 -7.72 10.95 18.02
C GLY A 27 -6.96 9.76 18.60
N GLU A 28 -5.63 9.84 18.56
CA GLU A 28 -4.65 8.94 19.14
C GLU A 28 -5.09 8.27 20.45
N ASN A 29 -4.89 6.95 20.55
CA ASN A 29 -4.40 6.30 21.76
C ASN A 29 -3.87 4.91 21.40
N GLY A 30 -2.55 4.76 21.44
CA GLY A 30 -1.92 3.46 21.46
C GLY A 30 -2.25 2.78 22.79
N ASN A 31 -2.98 1.67 22.73
CA ASN A 31 -2.87 0.64 23.74
C ASN A 31 -3.27 -0.71 23.13
N GLY A 32 -2.33 -1.65 23.17
CA GLY A 32 -2.55 -3.03 22.72
C GLY A 32 -3.54 -3.75 23.63
N GLY A 33 -4.34 -4.64 23.05
CA GLY A 33 -5.25 -5.46 23.84
C GLY A 33 -6.21 -6.30 23.02
N GLY A 34 -5.68 -7.38 22.43
CA GLY A 34 -6.36 -8.66 22.22
C GLY A 34 -7.72 -8.70 21.49
N LYS A 35 -7.71 -9.24 20.28
CA LYS A 35 -8.63 -10.29 19.80
C LYS A 35 -8.19 -10.77 18.42
N ASN A 36 -8.23 -12.07 18.23
CA ASN A 36 -7.75 -12.79 17.04
C ASN A 36 -8.29 -12.17 15.74
N GLY A 37 -7.38 -11.75 14.85
CA GLY A 37 -7.67 -11.48 13.43
C GLY A 37 -7.47 -10.03 12.96
N GLY A 38 -6.22 -9.57 12.84
CA GLY A 38 -5.87 -8.35 12.10
C GLY A 38 -4.57 -7.68 12.59
N LEU A 39 -3.81 -7.07 11.67
CA LEU A 39 -2.68 -6.19 12.03
C LEU A 39 -3.25 -4.95 12.74
N SER A 40 -2.66 -4.59 13.89
CA SER A 40 -3.05 -3.38 14.63
C SER A 40 -2.93 -2.14 13.74
N VAL A 41 -3.82 -1.17 13.91
CA VAL A 41 -3.80 0.11 13.17
C VAL A 41 -2.44 0.80 13.31
N GLY A 42 -1.84 0.75 14.50
CA GLY A 42 -0.51 1.31 14.74
C GLY A 42 0.62 0.58 14.00
N GLN A 43 0.51 -0.75 13.84
CA GLN A 43 1.50 -1.50 13.08
C GLN A 43 1.37 -1.24 11.57
N THR A 44 0.13 -1.13 11.09
CA THR A 44 -0.16 -0.86 9.67
C THR A 44 0.29 0.54 9.27
N SER A 45 0.04 1.56 10.10
CA SER A 45 0.49 2.92 9.85
C SER A 45 2.02 3.01 9.82
N MET A 46 2.71 2.30 10.72
CA MET A 46 4.17 2.29 10.75
C MET A 46 4.77 1.57 9.53
N LEU A 47 4.10 0.55 9.00
CA LEU A 47 4.52 -0.15 7.78
C LEU A 47 4.42 0.74 6.54
N ILE A 48 3.30 1.47 6.40
CA ILE A 48 3.09 2.42 5.29
C ILE A 48 4.08 3.59 5.41
N ALA A 49 4.25 4.14 6.61
CA ALA A 49 5.21 5.20 6.86
C ALA A 49 6.64 4.75 6.55
N GLY A 50 7.00 3.51 6.93
CA GLY A 50 8.31 2.92 6.64
C GLY A 50 8.57 2.72 5.15
N GLU A 51 7.57 2.26 4.39
CA GLU A 51 7.67 2.08 2.94
C GLU A 51 7.91 3.41 2.23
N MET A 52 7.13 4.44 2.57
CA MET A 52 7.25 5.80 2.02
C MET A 52 8.56 6.49 2.44
N ALA A 53 8.99 6.29 3.69
CA ALA A 53 10.24 6.83 4.20
C ALA A 53 11.47 6.18 3.54
N GLY A 54 11.36 4.93 3.07
CA GLY A 54 12.45 4.24 2.38
C GLY A 54 12.72 4.80 0.99
N SER A 55 11.85 4.46 0.03
CA SER A 55 12.07 4.75 -1.39
C SER A 55 12.01 6.26 -1.70
N GLY A 56 11.14 7.00 -1.00
CA GLY A 56 10.94 8.43 -1.22
C GLY A 56 12.12 9.29 -0.75
N VAL A 57 12.69 9.00 0.42
CA VAL A 57 13.79 9.79 0.99
C VAL A 57 15.11 9.55 0.26
N LEU A 58 15.34 8.36 -0.29
CA LEU A 58 16.56 8.05 -1.05
C LEU A 58 16.65 8.84 -2.38
N ALA A 59 15.52 9.11 -3.03
CA ALA A 59 15.49 9.87 -4.30
C ALA A 59 15.58 11.38 -4.11
N LEU A 60 15.13 11.87 -2.94
CA LEU A 60 14.99 13.28 -2.59
C LEU A 60 16.32 14.07 -2.58
N PRO A 61 17.46 13.58 -2.05
CA PRO A 61 18.71 14.34 -2.05
C PRO A 61 19.28 14.52 -3.46
N ARG A 62 19.18 13.51 -4.33
CA ARG A 62 19.58 13.65 -5.73
C ARG A 62 18.73 14.67 -6.48
N ALA A 63 17.44 14.72 -6.19
CA ALA A 63 16.54 15.73 -6.76
C ALA A 63 16.91 17.13 -6.28
N LEU A 64 17.10 17.32 -4.96
CA LEU A 64 17.47 18.60 -4.35
C LEU A 64 18.77 19.20 -4.90
N VAL A 65 19.81 18.38 -5.09
CA VAL A 65 21.09 18.85 -5.67
C VAL A 65 20.91 19.36 -7.10
N ARG A 66 19.92 18.84 -7.84
CA ARG A 66 19.61 19.29 -9.21
C ARG A 66 18.70 20.51 -9.26
N THR A 67 17.76 20.67 -8.32
CA THR A 67 16.85 21.83 -8.28
C THR A 67 17.44 23.05 -7.56
N GLY A 68 18.47 22.88 -6.72
CA GLY A 68 19.04 23.99 -5.94
C GLY A 68 18.08 24.50 -4.86
N TRP A 69 18.25 25.74 -4.40
CA TRP A 69 17.45 26.33 -3.30
C TRP A 69 15.94 26.36 -3.55
N ILE A 70 15.49 26.29 -4.81
CA ILE A 70 14.06 26.23 -5.15
C ILE A 70 13.42 24.84 -4.90
N GLY A 71 14.22 23.81 -4.63
CA GLY A 71 13.72 22.46 -4.40
C GLY A 71 12.90 22.31 -3.12
N VAL A 72 13.26 23.06 -2.06
CA VAL A 72 12.59 23.00 -0.74
C VAL A 72 11.09 23.35 -0.81
N PRO A 73 10.68 24.51 -1.37
CA PRO A 73 9.25 24.82 -1.48
C PRO A 73 8.49 23.85 -2.40
N ILE A 74 9.13 23.30 -3.43
CA ILE A 74 8.52 22.32 -4.35
C ILE A 74 8.22 21.01 -3.62
N ILE A 75 9.12 20.54 -2.74
CA ILE A 75 8.89 19.32 -1.94
C ILE A 75 7.73 19.50 -0.97
N ILE A 76 7.63 20.66 -0.31
CA ILE A 76 6.52 20.97 0.60
C ILE A 76 5.20 20.96 -0.19
N LEU A 77 5.17 21.59 -1.36
CA LEU A 77 3.99 21.62 -2.22
C LEU A 77 3.59 20.19 -2.66
N MET A 78 4.56 19.37 -3.08
CA MET A 78 4.27 18.00 -3.50
C MET A 78 3.76 17.13 -2.35
N CYS A 79 4.30 17.30 -1.15
CA CYS A 79 3.83 16.62 0.05
C CYS A 79 2.35 16.98 0.33
N LEU A 80 1.98 18.25 0.24
CA LEU A 80 0.59 18.70 0.41
C LEU A 80 -0.34 18.10 -0.66
N VAL A 81 0.09 18.08 -1.92
CA VAL A 81 -0.68 17.50 -3.03
C VAL A 81 -0.85 15.98 -2.87
N ALA A 82 0.20 15.27 -2.42
CA ALA A 82 0.16 13.85 -2.14
C ALA A 82 -0.78 13.53 -0.97
N ALA A 83 -0.67 14.27 0.14
CA ALA A 83 -1.55 14.13 1.30
C ALA A 83 -3.02 14.42 0.95
N PHE A 84 -3.27 15.46 0.13
CA PHE A 84 -4.61 15.78 -0.35
C PHE A 84 -5.20 14.66 -1.22
N SER A 85 -4.41 14.14 -2.16
CA SER A 85 -4.81 13.03 -3.03
C SER A 85 -5.16 11.78 -2.21
N GLY A 86 -4.31 11.42 -1.23
CA GLY A 86 -4.55 10.29 -0.33
C GLY A 86 -5.82 10.48 0.51
N LYS A 87 -6.05 11.68 1.04
CA LYS A 87 -7.27 11.99 1.79
C LYS A 87 -8.53 11.85 0.93
N ARG A 88 -8.52 12.40 -0.29
CA ARG A 88 -9.66 12.30 -1.21
C ARG A 88 -9.97 10.86 -1.60
N LEU A 89 -8.94 10.04 -1.78
CA LEU A 89 -9.10 8.62 -2.07
C LEU A 89 -9.72 7.86 -0.89
N GLY A 90 -9.28 8.18 0.34
CA GLY A 90 -9.86 7.64 1.57
C GLY A 90 -11.32 8.05 1.77
N ASP A 91 -11.64 9.34 1.57
CA ASP A 91 -13.01 9.85 1.68
C ASP A 91 -13.94 9.18 0.65
N CYS A 92 -13.46 9.01 -0.59
CA CYS A 92 -14.18 8.28 -1.63
C CYS A 92 -14.45 6.82 -1.25
N TRP A 93 -13.47 6.17 -0.61
CA TRP A 93 -13.61 4.79 -0.12
C TRP A 93 -14.67 4.69 0.98
N THR A 94 -14.66 5.60 1.95
CA THR A 94 -15.63 5.61 3.05
C THR A 94 -17.07 5.76 2.54
N ILE A 95 -17.31 6.70 1.62
CA ILE A 95 -18.65 6.92 1.03
C ILE A 95 -19.13 5.67 0.27
N LEU A 96 -18.22 5.00 -0.45
CA LEU A 96 -18.54 3.78 -1.19
C LEU A 96 -18.93 2.63 -0.25
N GLU A 97 -18.20 2.48 0.86
CA GLU A 97 -18.44 1.45 1.86
C GLU A 97 -19.80 1.61 2.55
N GLU A 98 -20.24 2.87 2.77
CA GLU A 98 -21.57 3.17 3.32
C GLU A 98 -22.72 2.81 2.37
N ARG A 99 -22.52 2.94 1.05
CA ARG A 99 -23.58 2.74 0.04
C ARG A 99 -23.79 1.27 -0.36
N ASN A 100 -22.77 0.41 -0.25
CA ASN A 100 -22.86 -1.00 -0.66
C ASN A 100 -22.42 -1.97 0.46
N PRO A 101 -23.23 -2.15 1.52
CA PRO A 101 -22.90 -3.05 2.64
C PRO A 101 -22.78 -4.53 2.23
N GLN A 102 -23.35 -4.92 1.07
CA GLN A 102 -23.29 -6.30 0.56
C GLN A 102 -21.95 -6.67 -0.10
N LEU A 103 -21.08 -5.69 -0.41
CA LEU A 103 -19.75 -5.94 -0.99
C LEU A 103 -18.68 -6.26 0.06
N ARG A 104 -19.01 -6.13 1.34
CA ARG A 104 -18.11 -6.34 2.49
C ARG A 104 -17.56 -7.78 2.60
N SER A 105 -18.18 -8.74 1.91
CA SER A 105 -17.87 -10.17 2.08
C SER A 105 -17.11 -10.83 0.92
N ARG A 106 -17.07 -10.28 -0.32
CA ARG A 106 -16.69 -11.15 -1.47
C ARG A 106 -16.07 -10.51 -2.73
N LYS A 107 -15.25 -9.46 -2.67
CA LYS A 107 -14.40 -9.17 -3.85
C LYS A 107 -13.01 -8.60 -3.52
N ARG A 108 -12.00 -9.35 -3.96
CA ARG A 108 -10.55 -9.09 -3.87
C ARG A 108 -10.07 -7.87 -4.67
N ASN A 109 -10.94 -7.19 -5.43
CA ASN A 109 -10.59 -6.06 -6.30
C ASN A 109 -11.33 -4.77 -5.89
N PRO A 110 -10.94 -4.17 -4.75
CA PRO A 110 -11.54 -2.93 -4.25
C PRO A 110 -11.47 -1.81 -5.30
N TYR A 111 -10.31 -1.60 -5.93
CA TYR A 111 -10.09 -0.52 -6.89
C TYR A 111 -10.95 -0.60 -8.16
N ALA A 112 -11.14 -1.80 -8.72
CA ALA A 112 -11.96 -1.98 -9.91
C ALA A 112 -13.45 -1.71 -9.61
N ILE A 113 -13.92 -2.06 -8.41
CA ILE A 113 -15.30 -1.77 -7.99
C ILE A 113 -15.52 -0.28 -7.74
N ILE A 114 -14.59 0.41 -7.07
CA ILE A 114 -14.68 1.87 -6.84
C ILE A 114 -14.84 2.59 -8.18
N ALA A 115 -13.98 2.25 -9.14
CA ALA A 115 -13.94 2.94 -10.41
C ALA A 115 -15.13 2.57 -11.34
N ASP A 116 -15.65 1.34 -11.24
CA ASP A 116 -16.83 0.92 -12.02
C ASP A 116 -18.09 1.68 -11.56
N GLN A 117 -18.23 1.93 -10.24
CA GLN A 117 -19.38 2.64 -9.68
C GLN A 117 -19.30 4.17 -9.79
N THR A 118 -18.11 4.77 -9.81
CA THR A 118 -17.96 6.24 -9.77
C THR A 118 -17.80 6.89 -11.15
N LEU A 119 -17.14 6.21 -12.09
CA LEU A 119 -16.78 6.78 -13.39
C LEU A 119 -17.26 5.91 -14.57
N GLY A 120 -17.68 4.67 -14.31
CA GLY A 120 -18.12 3.70 -15.31
C GLY A 120 -17.03 2.71 -15.73
N LYS A 121 -17.44 1.68 -16.48
CA LYS A 121 -16.63 0.50 -16.79
C LYS A 121 -15.32 0.79 -17.52
N THR A 122 -15.30 1.80 -18.39
CA THR A 122 -14.09 2.21 -19.14
C THR A 122 -13.01 2.78 -18.22
N TRP A 123 -13.38 3.64 -17.28
CA TRP A 123 -12.44 4.31 -16.38
C TRP A 123 -11.86 3.36 -15.35
N SER A 124 -12.63 2.35 -14.94
CA SER A 124 -12.15 1.26 -14.09
C SER A 124 -10.98 0.49 -14.71
N VAL A 125 -11.07 0.18 -16.00
CA VAL A 125 -9.99 -0.50 -16.73
C VAL A 125 -8.75 0.39 -16.83
N VAL A 126 -8.93 1.68 -17.12
CA VAL A 126 -7.80 2.63 -17.22
C VAL A 126 -7.06 2.77 -15.89
N VAL A 127 -7.78 2.96 -14.78
CA VAL A 127 -7.17 3.08 -13.44
C VAL A 127 -6.48 1.78 -13.04
N SER A 128 -7.12 0.63 -13.30
CA SER A 128 -6.51 -0.68 -13.03
C SER A 128 -5.21 -0.88 -13.81
N MET A 129 -5.18 -0.48 -15.08
CA MET A 129 -3.98 -0.57 -15.92
C MET A 129 -2.87 0.35 -15.40
N ALA A 130 -3.20 1.59 -15.03
CA ALA A 130 -2.26 2.55 -14.47
C ALA A 130 -1.63 2.05 -13.14
N ILE A 131 -2.41 1.41 -12.28
CA ILE A 131 -1.92 0.80 -11.04
C ILE A 131 -0.91 -0.31 -11.37
N ILE A 132 -1.25 -1.23 -12.28
CA ILE A 132 -0.34 -2.33 -12.66
C ILE A 132 0.97 -1.79 -13.24
N VAL A 133 0.91 -0.79 -14.12
CA VAL A 133 2.11 -0.14 -14.68
C VAL A 133 2.95 0.51 -13.58
N THR A 134 2.32 1.18 -12.62
CA THR A 134 3.02 1.81 -11.49
C THR A 134 3.71 0.77 -10.59
N LEU A 135 3.02 -0.33 -10.25
CA LEU A 135 3.59 -1.41 -9.45
C LEU A 135 4.76 -2.09 -10.17
N PHE A 136 4.63 -2.31 -11.47
CA PHE A 136 5.72 -2.87 -12.27
C PHE A 136 6.93 -1.94 -12.28
N GLY A 137 6.71 -0.64 -12.53
CA GLY A 137 7.77 0.36 -12.50
C GLY A 137 8.49 0.43 -11.14
N ALA A 138 7.73 0.48 -10.05
CA ALA A 138 8.28 0.48 -8.69
C ALA A 138 9.11 -0.79 -8.41
N SER A 139 8.62 -1.96 -8.82
CA SER A 139 9.33 -3.24 -8.64
C SER A 139 10.67 -3.27 -9.38
N VAL A 140 10.70 -2.78 -10.63
CA VAL A 140 11.92 -2.71 -11.43
C VAL A 140 12.94 -1.77 -10.79
N VAL A 141 12.52 -0.57 -10.35
CA VAL A 141 13.41 0.39 -9.69
C VAL A 141 13.96 -0.18 -8.37
N TYR A 142 13.12 -0.88 -7.60
CA TYR A 142 13.54 -1.52 -6.36
C TYR A 142 14.58 -2.63 -6.61
N LEU A 143 14.38 -3.45 -7.65
CA LEU A 143 15.34 -4.47 -8.05
C LEU A 143 16.71 -3.87 -8.44
N LEU A 144 16.69 -2.75 -9.18
CA LEU A 144 17.91 -2.03 -9.54
C LEU A 144 18.62 -1.43 -8.32
N MET A 145 17.86 -0.85 -7.38
CA MET A 145 18.42 -0.34 -6.12
C MET A 145 19.04 -1.47 -5.28
N ALA A 146 18.36 -2.63 -5.20
CA ALA A 146 18.90 -3.80 -4.50
C ALA A 146 20.22 -4.27 -5.12
N ALA A 147 20.31 -4.34 -6.45
CA ALA A 147 21.53 -4.71 -7.15
C ALA A 147 22.70 -3.75 -6.83
N GLN A 148 22.43 -2.43 -6.84
CA GLN A 148 23.44 -1.42 -6.51
C GLN A 148 23.91 -1.55 -5.06
N ILE A 149 22.99 -1.76 -4.11
CA ILE A 149 23.35 -1.96 -2.69
C ILE A 149 24.23 -3.20 -2.54
N ILE A 150 23.88 -4.31 -3.20
CA ILE A 150 24.68 -5.54 -3.17
C ILE A 150 26.08 -5.32 -3.76
N GLU A 151 26.20 -4.60 -4.88
CA GLU A 151 27.50 -4.29 -5.49
C GLU A 151 28.40 -3.46 -4.56
N GLN A 152 27.85 -2.42 -3.93
CA GLN A 152 28.61 -1.57 -2.99
C GLN A 152 29.05 -2.36 -1.74
N LEU A 153 28.19 -3.23 -1.23
CA LEU A 153 28.54 -4.12 -0.12
C LEU A 153 29.59 -5.13 -0.53
N LEU A 154 29.46 -5.74 -1.72
CA LEU A 154 30.39 -6.74 -2.21
C LEU A 154 31.78 -6.14 -2.42
N LEU A 155 31.90 -4.95 -3.04
CA LEU A 155 33.20 -4.27 -3.21
C LEU A 155 33.85 -3.88 -1.87
N THR A 156 33.05 -3.59 -0.83
CA THR A 156 33.54 -3.28 0.51
C THR A 156 33.91 -4.56 1.30
N LEU A 157 33.19 -5.66 1.06
CA LEU A 157 33.34 -6.92 1.77
C LEU A 157 34.41 -7.83 1.15
N ILE A 158 34.64 -7.76 -0.16
CA ILE A 158 35.72 -8.50 -0.85
C ILE A 158 37.09 -8.26 -0.20
N PRO A 159 37.56 -7.02 0.05
CA PRO A 159 38.87 -6.83 0.66
C PRO A 159 38.92 -7.36 2.10
N THR A 160 37.85 -7.20 2.89
CA THR A 160 37.81 -7.71 4.27
C THR A 160 37.74 -9.24 4.34
N LEU A 161 36.95 -9.88 3.48
CA LEU A 161 36.92 -11.35 3.38
C LEU A 161 38.19 -11.91 2.76
N THR A 162 38.78 -11.28 1.75
CA THR A 162 40.07 -11.67 1.19
C THR A 162 41.16 -11.60 2.27
N ILE A 163 41.22 -10.53 3.07
CA ILE A 163 42.18 -10.41 4.18
C ILE A 163 41.90 -11.45 5.28
N CYS A 164 40.64 -11.74 5.62
CA CYS A 164 40.31 -12.78 6.59
C CYS A 164 40.60 -14.20 6.08
N THR A 165 40.37 -14.50 4.80
CA THR A 165 40.73 -15.80 4.20
C THR A 165 42.25 -15.96 4.07
N TRP A 166 42.99 -14.86 3.85
CA TRP A 166 44.44 -14.89 3.75
C TRP A 166 45.11 -14.98 5.14
N SER A 167 44.60 -14.25 6.14
CA SER A 167 45.11 -14.27 7.52
C SER A 167 44.80 -15.56 8.29
N TRP A 168 43.81 -16.36 7.87
CA TRP A 168 43.51 -17.68 8.47
C TRP A 168 44.25 -18.83 7.76
N SER A 169 45.01 -18.53 6.71
CA SER A 169 45.75 -19.50 5.88
C SER A 169 47.28 -19.40 6.08
N GLU A 170 47.75 -18.91 7.23
CA GLU A 170 49.16 -18.98 7.62
C GLU A 170 49.25 -19.69 8.99
N PRO A 171 49.71 -20.97 9.03
CA PRO A 171 49.91 -21.72 10.28
C PRO A 171 51.13 -21.26 11.09
#